data_AF-Q4DQ11-F1
#
_entry.id   AF-Q4DQ11-F1
#
_cell.length_a   1.000
_cell.length_b   1.000
_cell.length_c   1.000
_cell.angle_alpha   90.00
_cell.angle_beta   90.00
_cell.angle_gamma   90.00
#
_symmetry.space_group_name_H-M   'P 1'
#
loop_
_entity.id
_entity.type
_entity.pdbx_description
1 polymer ?
#
loop_
_entity_poly.entity_id
_entity_poly.type
_entity_poly.pdbx_seq_one_letter_code
_entity_poly.pdbx_strand_id
1 'polypeptide(L)'
;MTARDTSAPVKQDVRVFQSSIDTSSVISTVFNQPSMYMGIVNMLIMYLTQRFPEELMSPKYMTMTYNGIRAPAMLTIPFCCIAGAYFSVASVISTSTVPLAGHLYGYTLSLGVGLTMLTFRRVSWYYPLLGVMYLSFGGFHHYRRMMMFGDNAPIYNWGDATEIWNARVEARREARRQKQTAA
;
A
#
# COMPACT_ATOMS: atom_id res chain seq x y z
N MET A 1 -29.67 -48.20 2.82
CA MET A 1 -28.70 -47.27 3.42
C MET A 1 -29.05 -45.88 2.93
N THR A 2 -29.72 -45.08 3.76
CA THR A 2 -30.14 -43.71 3.43
C THR A 2 -28.92 -42.80 3.45
N ALA A 3 -28.55 -42.29 2.28
CA ALA A 3 -27.52 -41.27 2.15
C ALA A 3 -28.01 -39.98 2.82
N ARG A 4 -27.25 -39.50 3.81
CA ARG A 4 -27.47 -38.24 4.51
C ARG A 4 -27.33 -37.10 3.50
N ASP A 5 -28.43 -36.41 3.22
CA ASP A 5 -28.42 -35.06 2.66
C ASP A 5 -27.70 -34.13 3.64
N THR A 6 -26.41 -33.91 3.44
CA THR A 6 -25.73 -32.74 4.01
C THR A 6 -25.99 -31.55 3.09
N SER A 7 -27.19 -31.01 3.21
CA SER A 7 -27.53 -29.65 2.78
C SER A 7 -26.77 -28.65 3.65
N ALA A 8 -25.47 -28.50 3.41
CA ALA A 8 -24.78 -27.29 3.85
C ALA A 8 -25.35 -26.13 3.02
N PRO A 9 -25.86 -25.04 3.64
CA PRO A 9 -26.38 -23.91 2.89
C PRO A 9 -25.25 -23.32 2.06
N VAL A 10 -25.36 -23.45 0.75
CA VAL A 10 -24.54 -22.72 -0.20
C VAL A 10 -24.80 -21.25 0.11
N LYS A 11 -23.84 -20.58 0.75
CA LYS A 11 -23.84 -19.13 0.93
C LYS A 11 -24.03 -18.51 -0.45
N GLN A 12 -25.25 -18.08 -0.73
CA GLN A 12 -25.59 -17.41 -1.96
C GLN A 12 -25.16 -15.96 -1.75
N ASP A 13 -23.95 -15.63 -2.21
CA ASP A 13 -23.45 -14.25 -2.20
C ASP A 13 -24.36 -13.40 -3.08
N VAL A 14 -25.29 -12.70 -2.45
CA VAL A 14 -26.11 -11.70 -3.11
C VAL A 14 -25.22 -10.49 -3.38
N ARG A 15 -24.54 -10.48 -4.52
CA ARG A 15 -23.74 -9.35 -5.02
C ARG A 15 -24.69 -8.24 -5.49
N VAL A 16 -25.31 -7.50 -4.56
CA VAL A 16 -26.29 -6.44 -4.90
C VAL A 16 -25.63 -5.22 -5.58
N PHE A 17 -24.31 -5.08 -5.52
CA PHE A 17 -23.60 -3.96 -6.13
C PHE A 17 -22.48 -4.41 -7.04
N GLN A 18 -22.82 -5.19 -8.06
CA GLN A 18 -21.99 -5.19 -9.26
C GLN A 18 -22.23 -3.86 -9.96
N SER A 19 -21.60 -2.79 -9.46
CA SER A 19 -21.58 -1.52 -10.18
C SER A 19 -21.04 -1.85 -11.57
N SER A 20 -21.82 -1.51 -12.60
CA SER A 20 -21.53 -1.60 -14.02
C SER A 20 -20.36 -0.70 -14.45
N ILE A 21 -19.33 -0.58 -13.61
CA ILE A 21 -18.05 -0.03 -14.00
C ILE A 21 -17.39 -1.13 -14.82
N ASP A 22 -17.59 -0.99 -16.12
CA ASP A 22 -16.97 -1.76 -17.17
C ASP A 22 -15.46 -1.89 -16.93
N THR A 23 -15.04 -3.06 -16.43
CA THR A 23 -13.64 -3.40 -16.12
C THR A 23 -12.75 -3.36 -17.37
N SER A 24 -13.34 -3.39 -18.57
CA SER A 24 -12.62 -3.32 -19.84
C SER A 24 -12.17 -1.89 -20.21
N SER A 25 -12.85 -0.85 -19.71
CA SER A 25 -12.58 0.55 -20.05
C SER A 25 -11.39 1.17 -19.31
N VAL A 26 -10.76 0.42 -18.39
CA VAL A 26 -9.60 0.88 -17.61
C VAL A 26 -8.35 0.10 -18.01
N ILE A 27 -8.03 0.08 -19.31
CA ILE A 27 -6.62 0.12 -19.72
C ILE A 27 -6.14 1.54 -19.39
N SER A 28 -6.01 1.84 -18.09
CA SER A 28 -5.41 3.09 -17.65
C SER A 28 -3.94 3.03 -18.06
N THR A 29 -3.59 3.79 -19.09
CA THR A 29 -2.19 4.09 -19.39
C THR A 29 -1.48 4.52 -18.10
N VAL A 30 -0.17 4.28 -18.01
CA VAL A 30 0.61 4.67 -16.82
C VAL A 30 0.41 6.18 -16.52
N PHE A 31 0.20 7.00 -17.55
CA PHE A 31 -0.10 8.43 -17.45
C PHE A 31 -1.42 8.77 -16.75
N ASN A 32 -2.41 7.87 -16.75
CA ASN A 32 -3.67 8.07 -16.05
C ASN A 32 -3.62 7.58 -14.59
N GLN A 33 -2.50 7.00 -14.14
CA GLN A 33 -2.37 6.49 -12.78
C GLN A 33 -2.05 7.60 -11.78
N PRO A 34 -2.86 7.81 -10.73
CA PRO A 34 -2.55 8.78 -9.67
C PRO A 34 -1.19 8.54 -9.00
N SER A 35 -0.75 7.28 -8.93
CA SER A 35 0.58 6.92 -8.44
C SER A 35 1.72 7.54 -9.28
N MET A 36 1.53 7.64 -10.60
CA MET A 36 2.51 8.30 -11.47
C MET A 36 2.61 9.80 -11.12
N TYR A 37 1.47 10.47 -10.91
CA TYR A 37 1.45 11.87 -10.50
C TYR A 37 2.09 12.09 -9.12
N MET A 38 1.93 11.16 -8.18
CA MET A 38 2.67 11.22 -6.91
C MET A 38 4.18 11.12 -7.10
N GLY A 39 4.63 10.27 -8.03
CA GLY A 39 6.04 10.21 -8.43
C GLY A 39 6.54 11.54 -9.02
N ILE A 40 5.75 12.15 -9.92
CA ILE A 40 6.08 13.46 -10.52
C ILE A 40 6.12 14.57 -9.46
N VAL A 41 5.11 14.66 -8.60
CA VAL A 41 5.05 15.64 -7.50
C VAL A 41 6.25 15.49 -6.59
N ASN A 42 6.64 14.25 -6.26
CA ASN A 42 7.83 13.98 -5.47
C ASN A 42 9.13 14.45 -6.17
N MET A 43 9.24 14.30 -7.49
CA MET A 43 10.37 14.84 -8.27
C MET A 43 10.37 16.36 -8.33
N LEU A 44 9.21 17.01 -8.40
CA LEU A 44 9.10 18.46 -8.31
C LEU A 44 9.55 18.96 -6.93
N ILE A 45 9.13 18.30 -5.85
CA ILE A 45 9.57 18.63 -4.49
C ILE A 45 11.08 18.46 -4.35
N MET A 46 11.65 17.39 -4.91
CA MET A 46 13.09 17.19 -4.94
C MET A 46 13.79 18.36 -5.65
N TYR A 47 13.33 18.74 -6.84
CA TYR A 47 13.89 19.86 -7.60
C TYR A 47 13.83 21.17 -6.81
N LEU A 48 12.68 21.47 -6.18
CA LEU A 48 12.54 22.65 -5.33
C LEU A 48 13.49 22.61 -4.12
N THR A 49 13.65 21.44 -3.49
CA THR A 49 14.56 21.26 -2.35
C THR A 49 16.03 21.45 -2.76
N GLN A 50 16.38 21.10 -4.00
CA GLN A 50 17.74 21.32 -4.53
C GLN A 50 17.95 22.77 -5.00
N ARG A 51 16.92 23.42 -5.53
CA ARG A 51 17.00 24.78 -6.09
C ARG A 51 16.93 25.87 -5.03
N PHE A 52 16.08 25.68 -4.03
CA PHE A 52 15.82 26.61 -2.92
C PHE A 52 15.98 25.89 -1.56
N PRO A 53 17.17 25.34 -1.26
CA PRO A 53 17.38 24.54 -0.04
C PRO A 53 17.08 25.35 1.24
N GLU A 54 17.33 26.66 1.23
CA GLU A 54 17.05 27.60 2.32
C GLU A 54 15.58 27.68 2.74
N GLU A 55 14.64 27.40 1.84
CA GLU A 55 13.19 27.47 2.14
C GLU A 55 12.66 26.16 2.74
N LEU A 56 13.22 25.01 2.32
CA LEU A 56 12.67 23.68 2.61
C LEU A 56 13.41 22.94 3.74
N MET A 57 14.65 23.33 4.03
CA MET A 57 15.49 22.69 5.03
C MET A 57 15.91 23.66 6.13
N SER A 58 16.09 23.15 7.35
CA SER A 58 16.61 23.94 8.45
C SER A 58 18.03 24.47 8.14
N PRO A 59 18.38 25.71 8.56
CA PRO A 59 19.72 26.27 8.39
C PRO A 59 20.85 25.36 8.88
N LYS A 60 20.57 24.51 9.88
CA LYS A 60 21.53 23.52 10.40
C LYS A 60 22.04 22.55 9.33
N TYR A 61 21.20 22.17 8.36
CA TYR A 61 21.57 21.24 7.30
C TYR A 61 22.26 21.92 6.11
N MET A 62 22.23 23.26 6.02
CA MET A 62 22.91 23.99 4.92
C MET A 62 24.43 23.88 5.00
N THR A 63 24.97 23.92 6.21
CA THR A 63 26.41 23.87 6.47
C THR A 63 26.92 22.45 6.68
N MET A 64 26.01 21.46 6.74
CA MET A 64 26.36 20.08 7.02
C MET A 64 26.88 19.38 5.76
N THR A 65 28.08 18.84 5.86
CA THR A 65 28.70 18.00 4.83
C THR A 65 29.07 16.64 5.42
N TYR A 66 28.85 15.59 4.64
CA TYR A 66 29.25 14.23 4.98
C TYR A 66 30.12 13.70 3.85
N ASN A 67 31.36 13.32 4.14
CA ASN A 67 32.33 12.86 3.14
C ASN A 67 32.45 13.81 1.92
N GLY A 68 32.40 15.12 2.16
CA GLY A 68 32.45 16.16 1.12
C GLY A 68 31.13 16.41 0.38
N ILE A 69 30.09 15.61 0.60
CA ILE A 69 28.77 15.78 -0.01
C ILE A 69 27.91 16.66 0.91
N ARG A 70 27.31 17.71 0.35
CA ARG A 70 26.39 18.59 1.10
C ARG A 70 25.10 17.84 1.43
N ALA A 71 24.54 18.06 2.62
CA ALA A 71 23.32 17.38 3.05
C ALA A 71 22.13 17.51 2.07
N PRO A 72 21.88 18.65 1.37
CA PRO A 72 20.83 18.73 0.35
C PRO A 72 21.01 17.74 -0.80
N ALA A 73 22.25 17.44 -1.21
CA ALA A 73 22.53 16.47 -2.26
C ALA A 73 22.29 15.02 -1.80
N MET A 74 22.44 14.74 -0.50
CA MET A 74 22.11 13.42 0.06
C MET A 74 20.60 13.15 0.06
N LEU A 75 19.76 14.19 0.17
CA LEU A 75 18.31 14.05 0.10
C LEU A 75 17.80 13.59 -1.27
N THR A 76 18.59 13.74 -2.33
CA THR A 76 18.25 13.23 -3.66
C THR A 76 18.01 11.72 -3.65
N ILE A 77 18.78 10.96 -2.86
CA ILE A 77 18.68 9.50 -2.80
C ILE A 77 17.27 9.05 -2.36
N PRO A 78 16.75 9.44 -1.18
CA PRO A 78 15.41 9.04 -0.77
C PRO A 78 14.33 9.58 -1.71
N PHE A 79 14.46 10.79 -2.25
CA PHE A 79 13.51 11.30 -3.25
C PHE A 79 13.44 10.40 -4.48
N CYS A 80 14.59 10.01 -5.05
CA CYS A 80 14.65 9.10 -6.19
C CYS A 80 14.06 7.72 -5.86
N CYS A 81 14.35 7.15 -4.68
CA CYS A 81 13.78 5.88 -4.25
C CYS A 81 12.25 5.94 -4.16
N ILE A 82 11.70 7.01 -3.57
CA ILE A 82 10.25 7.21 -3.45
C ILE A 82 9.60 7.35 -4.84
N ALA A 83 10.17 8.16 -5.74
CA ALA A 83 9.65 8.30 -7.10
C ALA A 83 9.70 6.98 -7.87
N GLY A 84 10.83 6.27 -7.83
CA GLY A 84 10.97 4.96 -8.45
C GLY A 84 9.95 3.96 -7.92
N ALA A 85 9.70 3.96 -6.62
CA ALA A 85 8.68 3.11 -6.02
C ALA A 85 7.27 3.49 -6.51
N TYR A 86 6.90 4.77 -6.56
CA TYR A 86 5.60 5.20 -7.08
C TYR A 86 5.41 4.92 -8.58
N PHE A 87 6.46 5.08 -9.40
CA PHE A 87 6.43 4.68 -10.80
C PHE A 87 6.30 3.17 -10.97
N SER A 88 6.96 2.38 -10.11
CA SER A 88 6.80 0.93 -10.12
C SER A 88 5.37 0.51 -9.73
N VAL A 89 4.75 1.18 -8.75
CA VAL A 89 3.33 0.98 -8.41
C VAL A 89 2.44 1.27 -9.61
N ALA A 90 2.62 2.43 -10.27
CA ALA A 90 1.85 2.79 -11.46
C ALA A 90 2.00 1.75 -12.58
N SER A 91 3.22 1.27 -12.81
CA SER A 91 3.51 0.23 -13.80
C SER A 91 2.83 -1.10 -13.49
N VAL A 92 2.87 -1.56 -12.24
CA VAL A 92 2.21 -2.81 -11.82
C VAL A 92 0.69 -2.70 -11.97
N ILE A 93 0.10 -1.56 -11.62
CA ILE A 93 -1.36 -1.35 -11.78
C ILE A 93 -1.75 -1.35 -13.25
N SER A 94 -0.97 -0.70 -14.12
CA SER A 94 -1.29 -0.60 -15.55
C SER A 94 -1.05 -1.88 -16.34
N THR A 95 -0.18 -2.79 -15.87
CA THR A 95 0.16 -4.02 -16.59
C THR A 95 -0.54 -5.27 -16.05
N SER A 96 -1.07 -5.24 -14.82
CA SER A 96 -1.72 -6.39 -14.19
C SER A 96 -3.20 -6.50 -14.58
N THR A 97 -3.66 -7.72 -14.86
CA THR A 97 -5.09 -8.05 -15.00
C THR A 97 -5.84 -7.96 -13.66
N VAL A 98 -5.12 -8.10 -12.55
CA VAL A 98 -5.64 -7.95 -11.18
C VAL A 98 -4.83 -6.84 -10.49
N PRO A 99 -5.29 -5.58 -10.53
CA PRO A 99 -4.52 -4.44 -10.00
C PRO A 99 -4.44 -4.40 -8.47
N LEU A 100 -5.07 -5.35 -7.76
CA LEU A 100 -5.07 -5.45 -6.31
C LEU A 100 -3.66 -5.44 -5.71
N ALA A 101 -2.73 -6.22 -6.28
CA ALA A 101 -1.35 -6.28 -5.80
C ALA A 101 -0.64 -4.93 -5.92
N GLY A 102 -0.86 -4.22 -7.04
CA GLY A 102 -0.35 -2.87 -7.25
C GLY A 102 -0.93 -1.88 -6.23
N HIS A 103 -2.22 -1.97 -5.92
CA HIS A 103 -2.83 -1.12 -4.90
C HIS A 103 -2.37 -1.44 -3.48
N LEU A 104 -2.18 -2.72 -3.14
CA LEU A 104 -1.61 -3.12 -1.84
C LEU A 104 -0.17 -2.61 -1.68
N TYR A 105 0.63 -2.72 -2.74
CA TYR A 105 1.98 -2.19 -2.76
C TYR A 105 1.99 -0.67 -2.61
N GLY A 106 1.16 0.04 -3.38
CA GLY A 106 1.02 1.51 -3.26
C GLY A 106 0.50 1.97 -1.90
N TYR A 107 -0.41 1.22 -1.27
CA TYR A 107 -0.88 1.47 0.09
C TYR A 107 0.24 1.32 1.11
N THR A 108 0.97 0.20 1.05
CA THR A 108 2.10 -0.09 1.94
C THR A 108 3.20 0.95 1.80
N LEU A 109 3.54 1.32 0.56
CA LEU A 109 4.50 2.39 0.25
C LEU A 109 4.06 3.72 0.87
N SER A 110 2.81 4.11 0.65
CA SER A 110 2.26 5.38 1.15
C SER A 110 2.20 5.44 2.67
N LEU A 111 1.85 4.32 3.33
CA LEU A 111 1.92 4.20 4.78
C LEU A 111 3.35 4.30 5.30
N GLY A 112 4.28 3.54 4.72
CA GLY A 112 5.68 3.51 5.14
C GLY A 112 6.35 4.86 5.00
N VAL A 113 6.23 5.48 3.82
CA VAL A 113 6.77 6.83 3.55
C VAL A 113 6.07 7.86 4.43
N GLY A 114 4.75 7.81 4.50
CA GLY A 114 3.95 8.75 5.29
C GLY A 114 4.32 8.77 6.77
N LEU A 115 4.36 7.61 7.42
CA LEU A 115 4.75 7.46 8.83
C LEU A 115 6.21 7.86 9.05
N THR A 116 7.11 7.49 8.16
CA THR A 116 8.54 7.87 8.25
C THR A 116 8.72 9.38 8.14
N MET A 117 7.96 10.05 7.27
CA MET A 117 8.01 11.52 7.16
C MET A 117 7.44 12.21 8.40
N LEU A 118 6.43 11.63 9.06
CA LEU A 118 5.93 12.14 10.34
C LEU A 118 6.98 12.06 11.46
N THR A 119 7.81 11.01 11.50
CA THR A 119 8.89 10.91 12.51
C THR A 119 10.01 11.92 12.28
N PHE A 120 10.20 12.38 11.04
CA PHE A 120 11.15 13.44 10.69
C PHE A 120 10.67 14.87 11.00
N ARG A 121 9.60 15.05 11.79
CA ARG A 121 9.14 16.36 12.29
C ARG A 121 10.26 17.23 12.90
N ARG A 122 11.25 16.61 13.57
CA ARG A 122 12.37 17.33 14.19
C ARG A 122 13.38 17.88 13.17
N VAL A 123 13.36 17.39 11.94
CA VAL A 123 14.28 17.78 10.86
C VAL A 123 13.76 19.00 10.11
N SER A 124 12.47 19.01 9.76
CA SER A 124 11.77 20.15 9.15
C SER A 124 10.27 20.03 9.41
N TRP A 125 9.61 21.17 9.58
CA TRP A 125 8.15 21.25 9.70
C TRP A 125 7.42 20.84 8.41
N TYR A 126 8.15 20.82 7.28
CA TYR A 126 7.64 20.40 5.98
C TYR A 126 7.43 18.89 5.88
N TYR A 127 8.24 18.06 6.54
CA TYR A 127 8.13 16.60 6.45
C TYR A 127 6.80 16.06 6.99
N PRO A 128 6.24 16.55 8.12
CA PRO A 128 4.92 16.15 8.55
C PRO A 128 3.82 16.43 7.53
N LEU A 129 3.86 17.56 6.84
CA LEU A 129 2.90 17.92 5.80
C LEU A 129 2.98 16.94 4.62
N LEU A 130 4.20 16.61 4.19
CA LEU A 130 4.43 15.55 3.19
C LEU A 130 3.92 14.20 3.68
N GLY A 131 4.16 13.86 4.94
CA GLY A 131 3.68 12.62 5.55
C GLY A 131 2.16 12.51 5.47
N VAL A 132 1.43 13.57 5.83
CA VAL A 132 -0.03 13.63 5.73
C VAL A 132 -0.49 13.51 4.26
N MET A 133 0.20 14.16 3.32
CA MET A 133 -0.11 14.04 1.89
C MET A 133 0.00 12.57 1.42
N TYR A 134 1.10 11.88 1.73
CA TYR A 134 1.28 10.47 1.38
C TYR A 134 0.26 9.56 2.05
N LEU A 135 -0.01 9.75 3.34
CA LEU A 135 -1.02 8.96 4.07
C LEU A 135 -2.42 9.17 3.50
N SER A 136 -2.78 10.41 3.20
CA SER A 136 -4.08 10.74 2.61
C SER A 136 -4.20 10.12 1.23
N PHE A 137 -3.18 10.23 0.39
CA PHE A 137 -3.15 9.59 -0.91
C PHE A 137 -3.30 8.06 -0.80
N GLY A 138 -2.47 7.41 0.02
CA GLY A 138 -2.53 5.96 0.26
C GLY A 138 -3.89 5.50 0.78
N GLY A 139 -4.39 6.19 1.81
CA GLY A 139 -5.65 5.88 2.50
C GLY A 139 -6.91 6.20 1.70
N PHE A 140 -6.90 7.19 0.80
CA PHE A 140 -8.08 7.49 -0.02
C PHE A 140 -8.03 6.84 -1.39
N HIS A 141 -6.85 6.73 -2.02
CA HIS A 141 -6.73 6.19 -3.37
C HIS A 141 -6.53 4.68 -3.35
N HIS A 142 -5.40 4.21 -2.81
CA HIS A 142 -5.04 2.79 -2.86
C HIS A 142 -5.98 1.94 -2.02
N TYR A 143 -6.29 2.39 -0.80
CA TYR A 143 -7.21 1.69 0.08
C TYR A 143 -8.62 1.57 -0.49
N ARG A 144 -9.18 2.66 -1.05
CA ARG A 144 -10.48 2.62 -1.73
C ARG A 144 -10.47 1.67 -2.92
N ARG A 145 -9.39 1.64 -3.70
CA ARG A 145 -9.26 0.71 -4.83
C ARG A 145 -9.13 -0.74 -4.38
N MET A 146 -8.40 -1.02 -3.28
CA MET A 146 -8.37 -2.35 -2.68
C MET A 146 -9.75 -2.81 -2.21
N MET A 147 -10.58 -1.91 -1.64
CA MET A 147 -11.97 -2.22 -1.29
C MET A 147 -12.86 -2.52 -2.50
N MET A 148 -12.55 -1.98 -3.68
CA MET A 148 -13.32 -2.27 -4.89
C MET A 148 -12.84 -3.54 -5.63
N PHE A 149 -11.54 -3.86 -5.57
CA PHE A 149 -10.98 -5.03 -6.27
C PHE A 149 -10.92 -6.31 -5.44
N GLY A 150 -10.87 -6.21 -4.11
CA GLY A 150 -11.10 -7.35 -3.24
C GLY A 150 -12.59 -7.39 -2.90
N ASP A 151 -13.25 -8.53 -3.09
CA ASP A 151 -14.56 -8.78 -2.47
C ASP A 151 -14.42 -8.47 -0.97
N ASN A 152 -14.88 -7.28 -0.53
CA ASN A 152 -14.72 -6.74 0.82
C ASN A 152 -13.29 -6.86 1.42
N ALA A 153 -12.31 -6.19 0.80
CA ALA A 153 -10.95 -5.86 1.29
C ALA A 153 -10.31 -6.76 2.39
N PRO A 154 -9.17 -7.43 2.11
CA PRO A 154 -8.49 -8.32 3.07
C PRO A 154 -7.95 -7.64 4.34
N ILE A 155 -7.95 -6.31 4.44
CA ILE A 155 -7.57 -5.62 5.68
C ILE A 155 -8.67 -5.72 6.75
N TYR A 156 -9.95 -5.88 6.35
CA TYR A 156 -11.05 -6.06 7.31
C TYR A 156 -11.42 -7.51 7.60
N ASN A 157 -11.03 -8.47 6.76
CA ASN A 157 -11.13 -9.89 7.10
C ASN A 157 -9.95 -10.36 7.97
N TRP A 158 -9.65 -9.59 9.03
CA TRP A 158 -9.04 -10.18 10.22
C TRP A 158 -9.90 -11.35 10.73
N GLY A 159 -11.22 -11.32 10.49
CA GLY A 159 -12.12 -12.48 10.61
C GLY A 159 -11.60 -13.69 9.86
N ASP A 160 -11.45 -13.65 8.53
CA ASP A 160 -10.96 -14.80 7.74
C ASP A 160 -9.52 -15.19 8.07
N ALA A 161 -8.62 -14.24 8.32
CA ALA A 161 -7.25 -14.58 8.71
C ALA A 161 -7.23 -15.34 10.04
N THR A 162 -8.08 -14.92 10.99
CA THR A 162 -8.28 -15.60 12.27
C THR A 162 -9.02 -16.93 12.06
N GLU A 163 -9.97 -17.01 11.14
CA GLU A 163 -10.69 -18.24 10.79
C GLU A 163 -9.76 -19.27 10.14
N ILE A 164 -8.93 -18.86 9.18
CA ILE A 164 -7.88 -19.70 8.57
C ILE A 164 -6.86 -20.13 9.62
N TRP A 165 -6.45 -19.23 10.51
CA TRP A 165 -5.55 -19.57 11.61
C TRP A 165 -6.18 -20.58 12.57
N ASN A 166 -7.42 -20.35 12.99
CA ASN A 166 -8.18 -21.22 13.86
C ASN A 166 -8.41 -22.58 13.20
N ALA A 167 -8.80 -22.63 11.93
CA ALA A 167 -8.94 -23.87 11.15
C ALA A 167 -7.62 -24.64 11.08
N ARG A 168 -6.47 -23.96 10.91
CA ARG A 168 -5.14 -24.60 10.98
C ARG A 168 -4.82 -25.12 12.38
N VAL A 169 -5.18 -24.39 13.44
CA VAL A 169 -5.00 -24.81 14.82
C VAL A 169 -5.90 -26.00 15.17
N GLU A 170 -7.15 -25.99 14.71
CA GLU A 170 -8.12 -27.08 14.87
C GLU A 170 -7.66 -28.33 14.12
N ALA A 171 -7.26 -28.21 12.85
CA ALA A 171 -6.69 -29.33 12.10
C ALA A 171 -5.45 -29.93 12.80
N ARG A 172 -4.59 -29.08 13.41
CA ARG A 172 -3.46 -29.56 14.23
C ARG A 172 -3.90 -30.23 15.52
N ARG A 173 -4.98 -29.77 16.16
CA ARG A 173 -5.53 -30.39 17.37
C ARG A 173 -6.19 -31.74 17.05
N GLU A 174 -6.94 -31.82 15.96
CA GLU A 174 -7.54 -33.07 15.47
C GLU A 174 -6.46 -34.08 15.09
N ALA A 175 -5.43 -33.67 14.36
CA ALA A 175 -4.29 -34.53 14.04
C ALA A 175 -3.55 -35.05 15.30
N ARG A 176 -3.47 -34.24 16.37
CA ARG A 176 -2.91 -34.67 17.66
C ARG A 176 -3.82 -35.64 18.40
N ARG A 177 -5.14 -35.40 18.41
CA ARG A 177 -6.13 -36.30 19.02
C ARG A 177 -6.14 -37.66 18.32
N GLN A 178 -6.13 -37.68 16.98
CA GLN A 178 -6.05 -38.92 16.20
C GLN A 178 -4.79 -39.73 16.51
N LYS A 179 -3.64 -39.05 16.69
CA LYS A 179 -2.39 -39.71 17.12
C LYS A 179 -2.46 -40.26 18.54
N GLN A 180 -3.19 -39.62 19.45
CA GLN A 180 -3.36 -40.10 20.82
C GLN A 180 -4.35 -41.26 20.93
N THR A 181 -5.37 -41.33 20.08
CA THR A 181 -6.33 -42.45 20.06
C THR A 181 -5.84 -43.65 19.25
N ALA A 182 -4.86 -43.47 18.37
CA ALA A 182 -4.24 -44.54 17.60
C ALA A 182 -3.01 -45.16 18.29
N ALA A 183 -2.56 -44.58 19.40
CA ALA A 183 -1.55 -45.15 20.31
C ALA A 183 -2.24 -45.89 21.45
#